data_AF-A0A2N7IB37-F1
#
_entry.id   AF-A0A2N7IB37-F1
#
_cell.length_a   1.000
_cell.length_b   1.000
_cell.length_c   1.000
_cell.angle_alpha   90.00
_cell.angle_beta   90.00
_cell.angle_gamma   90.00
#
_symmetry.space_group_name_H-M   'P 1'
#
loop_
_entity.id
_entity.type
_entity.pdbx_description
1 polymer ?
#
loop_
_entity_poly.entity_id
_entity_poly.type
_entity_poly.pdbx_seq_one_letter_code
_entity_poly.pdbx_strand_id
1 'polypeptide(L)'
;MNQQSGQSEQDEVVVIEERDKRSQLYIGIAAVIGLALGGLIGSTVTASKWESTYQVLETRYQELRDSKTDLMTSVEAKVAKVDTEIDAKVEAALVKQTEEHQKELKDLEKQSAVLEKANYSLEQQLNEQKQTLEETQQNNQKLNRQADMQSTLFERSREVFRKELQISQELEKLQKERDELEQNLGSLKKACDVFLDGTSWDAKSDACEKQDNANSRLSDIRQMIEVHTMDLKQIKTLTEEMGL
;
A
#
# COMPACT_ATOMS: atom_id res chain seq x y z
N MET A 1 16.96 -20.66 -63.02
CA MET A 1 16.37 -21.93 -63.51
C MET A 1 16.40 -22.94 -62.38
N ASN A 2 15.25 -23.57 -62.11
CA ASN A 2 14.95 -24.65 -61.14
C ASN A 2 15.06 -24.31 -59.64
N GLN A 3 14.16 -24.73 -58.75
CA GLN A 3 13.10 -25.74 -58.81
C GLN A 3 12.07 -25.52 -57.68
N GLN A 4 10.80 -25.85 -57.92
CA GLN A 4 9.74 -26.06 -56.92
C GLN A 4 10.17 -27.10 -55.86
N SER A 5 9.66 -27.13 -54.63
CA SER A 5 8.29 -27.58 -54.30
C SER A 5 8.10 -27.75 -52.78
N GLY A 6 6.88 -27.48 -52.27
CA GLY A 6 6.21 -28.04 -51.06
C GLY A 6 6.89 -27.83 -49.69
N GLN A 7 6.21 -27.64 -48.56
CA GLN A 7 4.83 -27.97 -48.18
C GLN A 7 4.57 -27.37 -46.78
N SER A 8 3.37 -26.82 -46.57
CA SER A 8 2.55 -26.81 -45.33
C SER A 8 3.16 -26.42 -43.97
N GLU A 9 2.65 -25.34 -43.35
CA GLU A 9 1.70 -25.39 -42.22
C GLU A 9 1.50 -24.02 -41.52
N GLN A 10 0.25 -23.80 -41.08
CA GLN A 10 -0.21 -22.97 -39.95
C GLN A 10 -0.46 -21.45 -40.14
N ASP A 11 -1.76 -21.16 -40.18
CA ASP A 11 -2.47 -20.14 -39.39
C ASP A 11 -2.01 -18.68 -39.46
N GLU A 12 -2.61 -17.93 -40.38
CA GLU A 12 -2.80 -16.49 -40.20
C GLU A 12 -4.24 -16.23 -39.75
N VAL A 13 -4.36 -16.12 -38.42
CA VAL A 13 -5.54 -15.73 -37.68
C VAL A 13 -5.78 -14.23 -37.87
N VAL A 14 -6.89 -13.87 -38.51
CA VAL A 14 -7.54 -12.57 -38.31
C VAL A 14 -8.95 -12.84 -37.81
N VAL A 15 -9.08 -12.87 -36.49
CA VAL A 15 -10.29 -12.44 -35.75
C VAL A 15 -10.42 -10.94 -36.06
N ILE A 16 -11.55 -10.36 -36.45
CA ILE A 16 -12.85 -10.11 -35.80
C ILE A 16 -13.82 -9.86 -37.01
N GLU A 17 -15.08 -10.32 -37.07
CA GLU A 17 -16.27 -9.53 -36.73
C GLU A 17 -17.57 -10.23 -37.13
N GLU A 18 -18.62 -9.85 -36.40
CA GLU A 18 -19.94 -10.44 -36.36
C GLU A 18 -20.62 -10.66 -37.71
N ARG A 19 -21.33 -11.78 -37.75
CA ARG A 19 -22.27 -12.22 -38.78
C ARG A 19 -23.37 -11.18 -38.99
N ASP A 20 -23.15 -10.29 -39.95
CA ASP A 20 -24.06 -9.20 -40.29
C ASP A 20 -25.34 -9.72 -41.01
N LYS A 21 -26.49 -9.47 -40.38
CA LYS A 21 -27.83 -9.75 -40.92
C LYS A 21 -28.19 -8.87 -42.13
N ARG A 22 -27.36 -7.90 -42.51
CA ARG A 22 -27.59 -7.04 -43.69
C ARG A 22 -27.32 -7.72 -45.03
N SER A 23 -26.50 -8.77 -45.08
CA SER A 23 -26.20 -9.50 -46.33
C SER A 23 -27.46 -10.14 -46.96
N GLN A 24 -28.40 -10.61 -46.14
CA GLN A 24 -29.68 -11.17 -46.61
C GLN A 24 -30.60 -10.10 -47.23
N LEU A 25 -30.49 -8.85 -46.77
CA LEU A 25 -31.28 -7.74 -47.29
C LEU A 25 -30.83 -7.35 -48.71
N TYR A 26 -29.52 -7.32 -48.95
CA TYR A 26 -28.96 -7.01 -50.29
C TYR A 26 -29.22 -8.12 -51.31
N ILE A 27 -29.24 -9.39 -50.89
CA ILE A 27 -29.61 -10.52 -51.76
C ILE A 27 -31.10 -10.46 -52.16
N GLY A 28 -31.97 -10.04 -51.23
CA GLY A 28 -33.40 -9.83 -51.51
C GLY A 28 -33.67 -8.73 -52.54
N ILE A 29 -32.93 -7.63 -52.47
CA ILE A 29 -33.07 -6.50 -53.42
C ILE A 29 -32.51 -6.86 -54.81
N ALA A 30 -31.40 -7.59 -54.88
CA ALA A 30 -30.81 -8.01 -56.15
C ALA A 30 -31.69 -9.03 -56.93
N ALA A 31 -32.40 -9.92 -56.22
CA ALA A 31 -33.30 -10.91 -56.84
C ALA A 31 -34.51 -10.26 -57.52
N VAL A 32 -35.02 -9.15 -56.97
CA VAL A 32 -36.18 -8.42 -57.53
C VAL A 32 -35.77 -7.63 -58.79
N ILE A 33 -34.56 -7.09 -58.83
CA ILE A 33 -34.05 -6.34 -59.99
C ILE A 33 -33.67 -7.29 -61.15
N GLY A 34 -33.14 -8.49 -60.84
CA GLY A 34 -32.80 -9.51 -61.84
C GLY A 34 -34.02 -10.10 -62.57
N LEU A 35 -35.17 -10.19 -61.90
CA LEU A 35 -36.42 -10.69 -62.50
C LEU A 35 -37.15 -9.67 -63.36
N ALA A 36 -36.86 -8.37 -63.23
CA ALA A 36 -37.50 -7.32 -64.01
C ALA A 36 -36.87 -7.08 -65.40
N LEU A 37 -35.64 -7.58 -65.66
CA LEU A 37 -34.88 -7.27 -66.88
C LEU A 37 -34.51 -8.50 -67.74
N GLY A 38 -34.88 -9.73 -67.36
CA GLY A 38 -34.33 -10.97 -67.94
C GLY A 38 -35.27 -11.88 -68.74
N GLY A 39 -36.27 -11.36 -69.46
CA GLY A 39 -37.32 -12.18 -70.09
C GLY A 39 -37.52 -12.01 -71.61
N LEU A 40 -36.47 -12.22 -72.42
CA LEU A 40 -36.63 -12.43 -73.88
C LEU A 40 -35.81 -13.64 -74.33
N ILE A 41 -36.46 -14.79 -74.50
CA ILE A 41 -36.00 -15.88 -75.37
C ILE A 41 -37.24 -16.45 -76.07
N GLY A 42 -37.24 -16.41 -77.40
CA GLY A 42 -38.28 -16.99 -78.25
C GLY A 42 -37.89 -18.37 -78.79
N SER A 43 -38.88 -19.18 -79.16
CA SER A 43 -38.78 -20.21 -80.21
C SER A 43 -40.19 -20.72 -80.58
N THR A 44 -40.64 -20.40 -81.79
CA THR A 44 -40.86 -21.31 -82.94
C THR A 44 -41.94 -22.39 -82.73
N VAL A 45 -43.11 -22.23 -83.35
CA VAL A 45 -43.77 -23.22 -84.24
C VAL A 45 -45.10 -22.66 -84.79
N THR A 46 -45.30 -22.89 -86.10
CA THR A 46 -46.51 -22.78 -86.94
C THR A 46 -47.02 -21.42 -87.42
N ALA A 47 -46.66 -21.15 -88.68
CA ALA A 47 -47.38 -20.28 -89.60
C ALA A 47 -48.72 -20.93 -90.01
N SER A 48 -49.83 -20.41 -89.48
CA SER A 48 -51.16 -20.39 -90.13
C SER A 48 -52.18 -19.66 -89.25
N LYS A 49 -51.87 -18.43 -88.79
CA LYS A 49 -52.85 -17.55 -88.11
C LYS A 49 -52.44 -16.07 -88.00
N TRP A 50 -51.60 -15.60 -88.92
CA TRP A 50 -50.94 -14.29 -88.87
C TRP A 50 -51.85 -13.06 -89.06
N GLU A 51 -53.14 -13.23 -89.30
CA GLU A 51 -54.07 -12.10 -89.47
C GLU A 51 -54.91 -11.83 -88.20
N SER A 52 -55.23 -12.88 -87.42
CA SER A 52 -55.97 -12.75 -86.15
C SER A 52 -55.08 -12.38 -84.96
N THR A 53 -53.78 -12.66 -85.03
CA THR A 53 -52.82 -12.33 -83.96
C THR A 53 -52.37 -10.88 -84.00
N TYR A 54 -52.46 -10.17 -85.13
CA TYR A 54 -52.10 -8.75 -85.17
C TYR A 54 -53.11 -7.86 -84.43
N GLN A 55 -54.40 -8.10 -84.59
CA GLN A 55 -55.43 -7.34 -83.87
C GLN A 55 -55.43 -7.61 -82.36
N VAL A 56 -55.14 -8.85 -81.95
CA VAL A 56 -55.02 -9.23 -80.52
C VAL A 56 -53.73 -8.72 -79.91
N LEU A 57 -52.64 -8.64 -80.69
CA LEU A 57 -51.37 -8.09 -80.21
C LEU A 57 -51.45 -6.58 -80.02
N GLU A 58 -52.11 -5.84 -80.92
CA GLU A 58 -52.30 -4.39 -80.83
C GLU A 58 -53.18 -4.00 -79.63
N THR A 59 -54.28 -4.74 -79.39
CA THR A 59 -55.12 -4.54 -78.20
C THR A 59 -54.36 -4.90 -76.93
N ARG A 60 -53.62 -6.01 -76.90
CA ARG A 60 -52.76 -6.36 -75.76
C ARG A 60 -51.63 -5.37 -75.53
N TYR A 61 -51.09 -4.74 -76.58
CA TYR A 61 -50.01 -3.74 -76.48
C TYR A 61 -50.54 -2.40 -75.93
N GLN A 62 -51.74 -1.99 -76.33
CA GLN A 62 -52.42 -0.82 -75.77
C GLN A 62 -52.84 -1.07 -74.32
N GLU A 63 -53.39 -2.24 -74.01
CA GLU A 63 -53.77 -2.63 -72.64
C GLU A 63 -52.55 -2.78 -71.72
N LEU A 64 -51.40 -3.26 -72.23
CA LEU A 64 -50.13 -3.26 -71.49
C LEU A 64 -49.55 -1.86 -71.30
N ARG A 65 -49.76 -0.95 -72.25
CA ARG A 65 -49.25 0.43 -72.18
C ARG A 65 -50.07 1.27 -71.21
N ASP A 66 -51.38 1.13 -71.23
CA ASP A 66 -52.29 1.80 -70.31
C ASP A 66 -52.11 1.22 -68.90
N SER A 67 -52.05 -0.11 -68.74
CA SER A 67 -51.76 -0.72 -67.43
C SER A 67 -50.35 -0.40 -66.91
N LYS A 68 -49.34 -0.23 -67.78
CA LYS A 68 -48.00 0.21 -67.35
C LYS A 68 -48.00 1.65 -66.89
N THR A 69 -48.82 2.51 -67.47
CA THR A 69 -48.92 3.94 -67.10
C THR A 69 -49.68 4.11 -65.78
N ASP A 70 -50.76 3.36 -65.58
CA ASP A 70 -51.48 3.28 -64.30
C ASP A 70 -50.65 2.61 -63.21
N LEU A 71 -49.86 1.57 -63.55
CA LEU A 71 -48.96 0.95 -62.59
C LEU A 71 -47.78 1.87 -62.25
N MET A 72 -47.24 2.64 -63.21
CA MET A 72 -46.17 3.63 -62.94
C MET A 72 -46.66 4.72 -62.00
N THR A 73 -47.84 5.28 -62.23
CA THR A 73 -48.42 6.31 -61.36
C THR A 73 -48.81 5.76 -59.99
N SER A 74 -49.35 4.53 -59.92
CA SER A 74 -49.57 3.82 -58.65
C SER A 74 -48.26 3.50 -57.92
N VAL A 75 -47.20 3.14 -58.63
CA VAL A 75 -45.89 2.81 -58.05
C VAL A 75 -45.17 4.07 -57.61
N GLU A 76 -45.17 5.16 -58.37
CA GLU A 76 -44.64 6.46 -57.93
C GLU A 76 -45.39 6.98 -56.70
N ALA A 77 -46.72 6.90 -56.68
CA ALA A 77 -47.50 7.29 -55.51
C ALA A 77 -47.23 6.39 -54.29
N LYS A 78 -47.01 5.09 -54.50
CA LYS A 78 -46.65 4.15 -53.41
C LYS A 78 -45.20 4.32 -52.97
N VAL A 79 -44.26 4.60 -53.86
CA VAL A 79 -42.84 4.86 -53.55
C VAL A 79 -42.72 6.16 -52.79
N ALA A 80 -43.38 7.25 -53.24
CA ALA A 80 -43.40 8.50 -52.49
C ALA A 80 -44.04 8.35 -51.09
N LYS A 81 -45.09 7.51 -50.96
CA LYS A 81 -45.70 7.22 -49.66
C LYS A 81 -44.83 6.30 -48.79
N VAL A 82 -44.08 5.38 -49.38
CA VAL A 82 -43.17 4.48 -48.67
C VAL A 82 -41.90 5.22 -48.26
N ASP A 83 -41.35 6.10 -49.10
CA ASP A 83 -40.20 6.95 -48.78
C ASP A 83 -40.53 7.88 -47.62
N THR A 84 -41.69 8.54 -47.64
CA THR A 84 -42.14 9.38 -46.52
C THR A 84 -42.38 8.59 -45.22
N GLU A 85 -42.87 7.35 -45.30
CA GLU A 85 -43.07 6.49 -44.12
C GLU A 85 -41.76 5.88 -43.60
N ILE A 86 -40.80 5.59 -44.49
CA ILE A 86 -39.45 5.12 -44.14
C ILE A 86 -38.65 6.27 -43.53
N ASP A 87 -38.65 7.45 -44.13
CA ASP A 87 -37.98 8.63 -43.59
C ASP A 87 -38.51 8.98 -42.20
N ALA A 88 -39.85 8.96 -42.01
CA ALA A 88 -40.45 9.17 -40.69
C ALA A 88 -40.06 8.09 -39.67
N LYS A 89 -39.92 6.82 -40.08
CA LYS A 89 -39.48 5.73 -39.20
C LYS A 89 -37.99 5.80 -38.87
N VAL A 90 -37.16 6.20 -39.83
CA VAL A 90 -35.72 6.40 -39.64
C VAL A 90 -35.48 7.59 -38.73
N GLU A 91 -36.19 8.71 -38.94
CA GLU A 91 -36.11 9.88 -38.07
C GLU A 91 -36.59 9.56 -36.65
N ALA A 92 -37.71 8.83 -36.50
CA ALA A 92 -38.17 8.37 -35.19
C ALA A 92 -37.18 7.40 -34.50
N ALA A 93 -36.52 6.52 -35.25
CA ALA A 93 -35.51 5.61 -34.72
C ALA A 93 -34.22 6.35 -34.33
N LEU A 94 -33.79 7.34 -35.12
CA LEU A 94 -32.64 8.19 -34.82
C LEU A 94 -32.91 9.07 -33.59
N VAL A 95 -34.11 9.63 -33.44
CA VAL A 95 -34.51 10.39 -32.25
C VAL A 95 -34.49 9.49 -31.01
N LYS A 96 -35.07 8.29 -31.09
CA LYS A 96 -35.01 7.31 -29.97
C LYS A 96 -33.58 6.92 -29.60
N GLN A 97 -32.75 6.61 -30.59
CA GLN A 97 -31.35 6.26 -30.37
C GLN A 97 -30.55 7.43 -29.78
N THR A 98 -30.82 8.66 -30.23
CA THR A 98 -30.19 9.87 -29.69
C THR A 98 -30.63 10.12 -28.25
N GLU A 99 -31.91 9.92 -27.93
CA GLU A 99 -32.42 10.03 -26.55
C GLU A 99 -31.84 8.94 -25.63
N GLU A 100 -31.70 7.71 -26.10
CA GLU A 100 -31.07 6.61 -25.36
C GLU A 100 -29.59 6.88 -25.11
N HIS A 101 -28.81 7.27 -26.12
CA HIS A 101 -27.42 7.66 -25.95
C HIS A 101 -27.26 8.89 -25.05
N GLN A 102 -28.16 9.86 -25.12
CA GLN A 102 -28.12 11.02 -24.22
C GLN A 102 -28.43 10.63 -22.77
N LYS A 103 -29.25 9.60 -22.53
CA LYS A 103 -29.48 9.03 -21.20
C LYS A 103 -28.26 8.25 -20.70
N GLU A 104 -27.65 7.42 -21.54
CA GLU A 104 -26.43 6.67 -21.21
C GLU A 104 -25.27 7.62 -20.90
N LEU A 105 -25.07 8.68 -21.68
CA LEU A 105 -24.06 9.70 -21.41
C LEU A 105 -24.29 10.41 -20.08
N LYS A 106 -25.54 10.75 -19.76
CA LYS A 106 -25.87 11.36 -18.45
C LYS A 106 -25.67 10.40 -17.29
N ASP A 107 -25.90 9.10 -17.48
CA ASP A 107 -25.67 8.11 -16.44
C ASP A 107 -24.17 7.87 -16.23
N LEU A 108 -23.41 7.79 -17.32
CA LEU A 108 -21.95 7.68 -17.28
C LEU A 108 -21.29 8.92 -16.65
N GLU A 109 -21.79 10.12 -16.96
CA GLU A 109 -21.34 11.38 -16.36
C GLU A 109 -21.61 11.39 -14.84
N LYS A 110 -22.77 10.91 -14.40
CA LYS A 110 -23.07 10.75 -12.97
C LYS A 110 -22.15 9.75 -12.30
N GLN A 111 -21.90 8.59 -12.92
CA GLN A 111 -20.99 7.59 -12.39
C GLN A 111 -19.56 8.13 -12.29
N SER A 112 -19.08 8.84 -13.32
CA SER A 112 -17.78 9.52 -13.32
C SER A 112 -17.68 10.53 -12.18
N ALA A 113 -18.70 11.37 -11.99
CA ALA A 113 -18.72 12.36 -10.91
C ALA A 113 -18.73 11.70 -9.51
N VAL A 114 -19.43 10.56 -9.35
CA VAL A 114 -19.41 9.78 -8.11
C VAL A 114 -18.03 9.17 -7.87
N LEU A 115 -17.39 8.61 -8.90
CA LEU A 115 -16.05 8.05 -8.84
C LEU A 115 -14.99 9.11 -8.53
N GLU A 116 -15.05 10.28 -9.16
CA GLU A 116 -14.17 11.41 -8.87
C GLU A 116 -14.32 11.89 -7.42
N LYS A 117 -15.56 12.01 -6.94
CA LYS A 117 -15.82 12.38 -5.54
C LYS A 117 -15.32 11.32 -4.56
N ALA A 118 -15.48 10.04 -4.89
CA ALA A 118 -14.97 8.94 -4.08
C ALA A 118 -13.43 8.93 -4.05
N ASN A 119 -12.78 9.14 -5.20
CA ASN A 119 -11.33 9.28 -5.29
C ASN A 119 -10.83 10.45 -4.44
N TYR A 120 -11.45 11.63 -4.56
CA TYR A 120 -11.07 12.79 -3.76
C TYR A 120 -11.23 12.51 -2.25
N SER A 121 -12.32 11.87 -1.85
CA SER A 121 -12.53 11.49 -0.44
C SER A 121 -11.50 10.47 0.04
N LEU A 122 -11.15 9.49 -0.79
CA LEU A 122 -10.13 8.50 -0.48
C LEU A 122 -8.74 9.14 -0.38
N GLU A 123 -8.38 10.04 -1.29
CA GLU A 123 -7.12 10.80 -1.24
C GLU A 123 -7.03 11.63 0.04
N GLN A 124 -8.13 12.29 0.43
CA GLN A 124 -8.19 13.06 1.67
C GLN A 124 -7.98 12.14 2.89
N GLN A 125 -8.72 11.03 2.98
CA GLN A 125 -8.56 10.07 4.08
C GLN A 125 -7.15 9.47 4.14
N LEU A 126 -6.55 9.18 2.97
CA LEU A 126 -5.19 8.65 2.88
C LEU A 126 -4.18 9.68 3.40
N ASN A 127 -4.35 10.96 3.06
CA ASN A 127 -3.49 12.02 3.58
C ASN A 127 -3.65 12.22 5.09
N GLU A 128 -4.88 12.20 5.62
CA GLU A 128 -5.15 12.27 7.06
C GLU A 128 -4.53 11.09 7.82
N GLN A 129 -4.66 9.87 7.28
CA GLN A 129 -4.03 8.68 7.85
C GLN A 129 -2.51 8.74 7.82
N LYS A 130 -1.91 9.25 6.72
CA LYS A 130 -0.46 9.46 6.64
C LYS A 130 0.05 10.43 7.70
N GLN A 131 -0.62 11.57 7.87
CA GLN A 131 -0.26 12.55 8.90
C GLN A 131 -0.38 11.92 10.30
N THR A 132 -1.47 11.23 10.57
CA THR A 132 -1.68 10.52 11.86
C THR A 132 -0.60 9.47 12.10
N LEU A 133 -0.18 8.74 11.07
CA LEU A 133 0.88 7.73 11.16
C LEU A 133 2.24 8.38 11.47
N GLU A 134 2.58 9.48 10.80
CA GLU A 134 3.81 10.23 11.05
C GLU A 134 3.85 10.79 12.48
N GLU A 135 2.76 11.41 12.95
CA GLU A 135 2.64 11.89 14.32
C GLU A 135 2.76 10.76 15.34
N THR A 136 2.08 9.64 15.09
CA THR A 136 2.15 8.46 15.97
C THR A 136 3.55 7.88 15.99
N GLN A 137 4.25 7.82 14.85
CA GLN A 137 5.62 7.35 14.77
C GLN A 137 6.58 8.28 15.51
N GLN A 138 6.42 9.60 15.39
CA GLN A 138 7.20 10.57 16.16
C GLN A 138 6.96 10.43 17.67
N ASN A 139 5.71 10.27 18.08
CA ASN A 139 5.34 10.06 19.48
C ASN A 139 5.90 8.75 20.02
N ASN A 140 5.82 7.66 19.25
CA ASN A 140 6.40 6.37 19.63
C ASN A 140 7.92 6.44 19.75
N GLN A 141 8.61 7.13 18.84
CA GLN A 141 10.06 7.36 18.95
C GLN A 141 10.42 8.18 20.20
N LYS A 142 9.65 9.22 20.53
CA LYS A 142 9.85 10.01 21.77
C LYS A 142 9.65 9.14 23.00
N LEU A 143 8.56 8.35 23.04
CA LEU A 143 8.26 7.44 24.14
C LEU A 143 9.35 6.37 24.31
N ASN A 144 9.81 5.76 23.22
CA ASN A 144 10.90 4.79 23.27
C ASN A 144 12.21 5.41 23.79
N ARG A 145 12.57 6.62 23.34
CA ARG A 145 13.74 7.34 23.87
C ARG A 145 13.58 7.65 25.36
N GLN A 146 12.39 8.05 25.80
CA GLN A 146 12.12 8.29 27.21
C GLN A 146 12.19 7.01 28.05
N ALA A 147 11.69 5.88 27.52
CA ALA A 147 11.77 4.59 28.19
C ALA A 147 13.22 4.10 28.30
N ASP A 148 14.01 4.25 27.23
CA ASP A 148 15.44 3.90 27.22
C ASP A 148 16.26 4.75 28.19
N MET A 149 15.99 6.06 28.22
CA MET A 149 16.60 6.98 29.19
C MET A 149 16.25 6.59 30.63
N GLN A 150 14.98 6.25 30.90
CA GLN A 150 14.55 5.77 32.22
C GLN A 150 15.23 4.45 32.58
N SER A 151 15.32 3.49 31.66
CA SER A 151 16.02 2.22 31.89
C SER A 151 17.49 2.46 32.25
N THR A 152 18.16 3.32 31.49
CA THR A 152 19.57 3.69 31.74
C THR A 152 19.73 4.37 33.10
N LEU A 153 18.82 5.27 33.48
CA LEU A 153 18.82 5.90 34.80
C LEU A 153 18.65 4.87 35.92
N PHE A 154 17.71 3.92 35.77
CA PHE A 154 17.48 2.86 36.76
C PHE A 154 18.68 1.90 36.89
N GLU A 155 19.36 1.57 35.79
CA GLU A 155 20.55 0.74 35.83
C GLU A 155 21.71 1.46 36.55
N ARG A 156 21.97 2.73 36.18
CA ARG A 156 23.00 3.54 36.82
C ARG A 156 22.71 3.78 38.30
N SER A 157 21.47 4.07 38.67
CA SER A 157 21.10 4.26 40.07
C SER A 157 21.30 2.97 40.87
N ARG A 158 20.94 1.82 40.31
CA ARG A 158 21.20 0.52 40.95
C ARG A 158 22.69 0.27 41.16
N GLU A 159 23.54 0.64 40.21
CA GLU A 159 24.99 0.54 40.37
C GLU A 159 25.53 1.46 41.47
N VAL A 160 25.03 2.70 41.52
CA VAL A 160 25.40 3.67 42.55
C VAL A 160 24.98 3.17 43.94
N PHE A 161 23.74 2.70 44.12
CA PHE A 161 23.28 2.14 45.40
C PHE A 161 24.05 0.88 45.82
N ARG A 162 24.46 0.03 44.87
CA ARG A 162 25.32 -1.13 45.18
C ARG A 162 26.69 -0.70 45.70
N LYS A 163 27.30 0.30 45.07
CA LYS A 163 28.58 0.85 45.53
C LYS A 163 28.45 1.52 46.90
N GLU A 164 27.38 2.28 47.11
CA GLU A 164 27.08 2.90 48.40
C GLU A 164 27.00 1.86 49.52
N LEU A 165 26.26 0.77 49.28
CA LEU A 165 26.13 -0.33 50.24
C LEU A 165 27.47 -0.99 50.53
N GLN A 166 28.28 -1.26 49.51
CA GLN A 166 29.58 -1.89 49.68
C GLN A 166 30.52 -0.99 50.49
N ILE A 167 30.61 0.29 50.14
CA ILE A 167 31.44 1.27 50.86
C ILE A 167 30.96 1.41 52.30
N SER A 168 29.66 1.45 52.54
CA SER A 168 29.09 1.51 53.90
C SER A 168 29.50 0.30 54.75
N GLN A 169 29.47 -0.90 54.18
CA GLN A 169 29.89 -2.12 54.87
C GLN A 169 31.41 -2.14 55.15
N GLU A 170 32.22 -1.67 54.20
CA GLU A 170 33.68 -1.54 54.38
C GLU A 170 34.00 -0.51 55.47
N LEU A 171 33.29 0.62 55.48
CA LEU A 171 33.42 1.67 56.48
C LEU A 171 33.05 1.16 57.88
N GLU A 172 31.96 0.39 58.01
CA GLU A 172 31.58 -0.24 59.29
C GLU A 172 32.65 -1.21 59.80
N LYS A 173 33.25 -2.02 58.92
CA LYS A 173 34.37 -2.92 59.28
C LYS A 173 35.60 -2.15 59.75
N LEU A 174 35.97 -1.10 59.02
CA LEU A 174 37.11 -0.24 59.37
C LEU A 174 36.87 0.48 60.70
N GLN A 175 35.64 0.95 60.96
CA GLN A 175 35.29 1.56 62.25
C GLN A 175 35.40 0.57 63.39
N LYS A 176 34.94 -0.67 63.22
CA LYS A 176 35.10 -1.75 64.22
C LYS A 176 36.57 -2.06 64.49
N GLU A 177 37.38 -2.22 63.44
CA GLU A 177 38.82 -2.48 63.58
C GLU A 177 39.53 -1.32 64.29
N ARG A 178 39.16 -0.08 63.95
CA ARG A 178 39.66 1.14 64.61
C ARG A 178 39.32 1.14 66.09
N ASP A 179 38.07 0.86 66.45
CA ASP A 179 37.60 0.84 67.84
C ASP A 179 38.32 -0.25 68.65
N GLU A 180 38.51 -1.44 68.08
CA GLU A 180 39.27 -2.55 68.69
C GLU A 180 40.75 -2.20 68.90
N LEU A 181 41.39 -1.60 67.89
CA LEU A 181 42.79 -1.16 68.00
C LEU A 181 42.96 -0.04 69.02
N GLU A 182 42.06 0.95 69.05
CA GLU A 182 42.09 2.05 70.02
C GLU A 182 41.93 1.54 71.47
N GLN A 183 41.08 0.55 71.71
CA GLN A 183 40.94 -0.09 73.03
C GLN A 183 42.21 -0.84 73.44
N ASN A 184 42.84 -1.57 72.50
CA ASN A 184 44.04 -2.35 72.78
C ASN A 184 45.32 -1.51 72.87
N LEU A 185 45.33 -0.31 72.27
CA LEU A 185 46.50 0.58 72.20
C LEU A 185 47.07 0.92 73.59
N GLY A 186 46.19 1.16 74.56
CA GLY A 186 46.59 1.49 75.93
C GLY A 186 47.33 0.34 76.63
N SER A 187 46.99 -0.92 76.29
CA SER A 187 47.69 -2.10 76.80
C SER A 187 49.05 -2.30 76.14
N LEU A 188 49.11 -2.10 74.82
CA LEU A 188 50.34 -2.20 74.02
C LEU A 188 51.36 -1.15 74.44
N LYS A 189 50.92 0.09 74.67
CA LYS A 189 51.77 1.17 75.17
C LYS A 189 52.40 0.81 76.52
N LYS A 190 51.59 0.34 77.48
CA LYS A 190 52.10 -0.10 78.79
C LYS A 190 53.11 -1.23 78.67
N ALA A 191 52.89 -2.18 77.76
CA ALA A 191 53.82 -3.29 77.53
C ALA A 191 55.17 -2.81 76.96
N CYS A 192 55.15 -1.84 76.03
CA CYS A 192 56.38 -1.22 75.51
C CYS A 192 57.07 -0.38 76.59
N ASP A 193 56.34 0.45 77.35
CA ASP A 193 56.90 1.26 78.44
C ASP A 193 57.62 0.36 79.48
N VAL A 194 57.01 -0.77 79.89
CA VAL A 194 57.63 -1.75 80.80
C VAL A 194 58.90 -2.40 80.22
N PHE A 195 58.93 -2.67 78.91
CA PHE A 195 60.12 -3.19 78.23
C PHE A 195 61.24 -2.13 78.17
N LEU A 196 60.90 -0.88 77.88
CA LEU A 196 61.86 0.24 77.82
C LEU A 196 62.41 0.62 79.20
N ASP A 197 61.57 0.59 80.24
CA ASP A 197 61.97 0.88 81.62
C ASP A 197 62.85 -0.23 82.23
N GLY A 198 62.88 -1.42 81.63
CA GLY A 198 63.68 -2.56 82.11
C GLY A 198 63.23 -3.11 83.46
N THR A 199 62.00 -2.80 83.89
CA THR A 199 61.48 -3.08 85.24
C THR A 199 60.94 -4.51 85.40
N SER A 200 60.89 -5.30 84.32
CA SER A 200 60.32 -6.65 84.29
C SER A 200 61.19 -7.61 83.47
N TRP A 201 61.46 -8.79 84.02
CA TRP A 201 62.09 -9.91 83.30
C TRP A 201 61.16 -10.60 82.29
N ASP A 202 59.84 -10.42 82.43
CA ASP A 202 58.82 -11.00 81.54
C ASP A 202 58.48 -10.11 80.32
N ALA A 203 59.11 -8.94 80.21
CA ALA A 203 58.88 -8.01 79.12
C ALA A 203 59.33 -8.60 77.78
N LYS A 204 58.42 -8.65 76.80
CA LYS A 204 58.70 -9.19 75.46
C LYS A 204 59.43 -8.15 74.62
N SER A 205 60.46 -8.59 73.89
CA SER A 205 61.21 -7.73 72.96
C SER A 205 60.38 -7.21 71.79
N ASP A 206 59.26 -7.87 71.47
CA ASP A 206 58.34 -7.48 70.39
C ASP A 206 57.26 -6.47 70.83
N ALA A 207 57.27 -6.01 72.09
CA ALA A 207 56.21 -5.16 72.64
C ALA A 207 56.10 -3.81 71.93
N CYS A 208 57.24 -3.15 71.70
CA CYS A 208 57.27 -1.85 71.01
C CYS A 208 56.96 -1.99 69.51
N GLU A 209 57.42 -3.06 68.86
CA GLU A 209 57.08 -3.35 67.46
C GLU A 209 55.57 -3.56 67.28
N LYS A 210 54.91 -4.26 68.22
CA LYS A 210 53.44 -4.40 68.21
C LYS A 210 52.71 -3.07 68.40
N GLN A 211 53.22 -2.19 69.26
CA GLN A 211 52.65 -0.85 69.43
C GLN A 211 52.80 -0.03 68.13
N ASP A 212 53.97 -0.04 67.52
CA ASP A 212 54.24 0.71 66.30
C ASP A 212 53.40 0.18 65.12
N ASN A 213 53.30 -1.13 64.98
CA ASN A 213 52.42 -1.76 63.99
C ASN A 213 50.95 -1.39 64.21
N ALA A 214 50.47 -1.40 65.46
CA ALA A 214 49.11 -0.97 65.79
C ALA A 214 48.87 0.51 65.47
N ASN A 215 49.84 1.39 65.75
CA ASN A 215 49.75 2.81 65.40
C ASN A 215 49.76 3.05 63.88
N SER A 216 50.63 2.33 63.14
CA SER A 216 50.67 2.40 61.68
C SER A 216 49.34 1.95 61.08
N ARG A 217 48.84 0.79 61.51
CA ARG A 217 47.56 0.26 61.06
C ARG A 217 46.40 1.20 61.39
N LEU A 218 46.41 1.82 62.57
CA LEU A 218 45.41 2.81 62.97
C LEU A 218 45.44 4.06 62.08
N SER A 219 46.63 4.51 61.68
CA SER A 219 46.77 5.62 60.71
C SER A 219 46.16 5.24 59.36
N ASP A 220 46.49 4.06 58.84
CA ASP A 220 45.97 3.57 57.56
C ASP A 220 44.44 3.45 57.58
N ILE A 221 43.88 2.89 58.66
CA ILE A 221 42.43 2.77 58.84
C ILE A 221 41.76 4.13 58.86
N ARG A 222 42.31 5.11 59.59
CA ARG A 222 41.74 6.47 59.64
C ARG A 222 41.73 7.12 58.25
N GLN A 223 42.80 6.94 57.48
CA GLN A 223 42.86 7.43 56.10
C GLN A 223 41.81 6.74 55.22
N MET A 224 41.68 5.41 55.29
CA MET A 224 40.66 4.68 54.53
C MET A 224 39.23 5.10 54.91
N ILE A 225 38.95 5.31 56.20
CA ILE A 225 37.65 5.82 56.67
C ILE A 225 37.36 7.20 56.05
N GLU A 226 38.34 8.09 56.01
CA GLU A 226 38.16 9.43 55.42
C GLU A 226 37.89 9.35 53.92
N VAL A 227 38.63 8.51 53.19
CA VAL A 227 38.41 8.27 51.76
C VAL A 227 37.00 7.72 51.51
N HIS A 228 36.60 6.66 52.19
CA HIS A 228 35.26 6.09 52.04
C HIS A 228 34.15 7.07 52.44
N THR A 229 34.38 7.91 53.45
CA THR A 229 33.44 8.98 53.83
C THR A 229 33.31 10.03 52.73
N MET A 230 34.42 10.37 52.05
CA MET A 230 34.40 11.26 50.89
C MET A 230 33.64 10.62 49.72
N ASP A 231 33.88 9.34 49.44
CA ASP A 231 33.21 8.60 48.37
C ASP A 231 31.69 8.56 48.60
N LEU A 232 31.24 8.32 49.84
CA LEU A 232 29.80 8.37 50.18
C LEU A 232 29.20 9.77 49.96
N LYS A 233 29.96 10.85 50.26
CA LYS A 233 29.49 12.21 49.97
C LYS A 233 29.37 12.45 48.47
N GLN A 234 30.34 12.00 47.68
CA GLN A 234 30.29 12.12 46.22
C GLN A 234 29.11 11.32 45.64
N ILE A 235 28.89 10.10 46.11
CA ILE A 235 27.74 9.27 45.74
C ILE A 235 26.43 9.99 46.07
N LYS A 236 26.33 10.62 47.23
CA LYS A 236 25.16 11.39 47.62
C LYS A 236 24.91 12.57 46.67
N THR A 237 25.95 13.34 46.34
CA THR A 237 25.85 14.43 45.35
C THR A 237 25.43 13.91 43.97
N LEU A 238 26.01 12.80 43.50
CA LEU A 238 25.60 12.17 42.24
C LEU A 238 24.13 11.72 42.26
N THR A 239 23.65 11.23 43.40
CA THR A 239 22.25 10.80 43.57
C THR A 239 21.30 11.99 43.51
N GLU A 240 21.63 13.09 44.19
CA GLU A 240 20.89 14.35 44.13
C GLU A 240 20.87 14.95 42.70
N GLU A 241 21.98 14.89 41.97
CA GLU A 241 22.07 15.34 40.56
C GLU A 241 21.23 14.47 39.61
N MET A 242 21.10 13.17 39.90
CA MET A 242 20.21 12.27 39.16
C MET A 242 18.72 12.49 39.49
N GLY A 243 18.40 13.36 40.45
CA GLY A 243 17.03 13.65 40.88
C GLY A 243 16.39 12.54 41.72
N LEU A 244 17.22 11.76 42.42
CA LEU A 244 16.82 10.67 43.33
C LEU A 244 16.92 11.09 44.80
#